data_AF-A0A4Q2QQA2-F1
#
_entry.id   AF-A0A4Q2QQA2-F1
#
_cell.length_a   1.000
_cell.length_b   1.000
_cell.length_c   1.000
_cell.angle_alpha   90.00
_cell.angle_beta   90.00
_cell.angle_gamma   90.00
#
_symmetry.space_group_name_H-M   'P 1'
#
loop_
_entity.id
_entity.type
_entity.pdbx_description
1 polymer ?
#
loop_
_entity_poly.entity_id
_entity_poly.type
_entity_poly.pdbx_seq_one_letter_code
_entity_poly.pdbx_strand_id
1 'polypeptide(L)'
;TEGRTQAEWMAKHYGQVKEKRSYLPEWEVAMNMGVIDQQGTRDEDSIILADFRHDPVASPLTTPSGKIEIYSHTLAELAKAWTLPEGDRIPAVPEFCIVTESHLNKSLTAKYPLQMSGFHTKGHTHSTYASVLMLHEAVPDEVWINPIDASVR
;
A
#
# COMPACT_ATOMS: atom_id res chain seq x y z
N THR A 1 -17.41 -20.32 2.13
CA THR A 1 -18.09 -19.32 2.98
C THR A 1 -18.36 -19.97 4.33
N GLU A 2 -18.30 -19.23 5.44
CA GLU A 2 -18.58 -19.75 6.80
C GLU A 2 -20.09 -20.00 7.04
N GLY A 3 -20.79 -20.59 6.06
CA GLY A 3 -22.23 -20.83 6.11
C GLY A 3 -23.12 -19.58 6.03
N ARG A 4 -22.54 -18.40 5.80
CA ARG A 4 -23.28 -17.12 5.71
C ARG A 4 -23.54 -16.69 4.28
N THR A 5 -24.72 -16.12 4.06
CA THR A 5 -25.11 -15.36 2.87
C THR A 5 -24.39 -14.02 2.80
N GLN A 6 -24.42 -13.38 1.62
CA GLN A 6 -23.85 -12.04 1.44
C GLN A 6 -24.49 -11.00 2.37
N ALA A 7 -25.81 -11.05 2.55
CA ALA A 7 -26.54 -10.13 3.43
C ALA A 7 -26.10 -10.28 4.90
N GLU A 8 -25.94 -11.52 5.37
CA GLU A 8 -25.45 -11.79 6.73
C GLU A 8 -23.99 -11.33 6.92
N TRP A 9 -23.16 -11.45 5.88
CA TRP A 9 -21.81 -10.89 5.91
C TRP A 9 -21.81 -9.36 6.00
N MET A 10 -22.66 -8.68 5.22
CA MET A 10 -22.80 -7.23 5.29
C MET A 10 -23.23 -6.77 6.67
N ALA A 11 -24.27 -7.39 7.24
CA ALA A 11 -24.74 -7.06 8.59
C ALA A 11 -23.67 -7.31 9.66
N LYS A 12 -22.94 -8.43 9.58
CA LYS A 12 -21.83 -8.76 10.50
C LYS A 12 -20.73 -7.70 10.44
N HIS A 13 -20.26 -7.35 9.23
CA HIS A 13 -19.19 -6.37 9.06
C HIS A 13 -19.63 -4.96 9.48
N TYR A 14 -20.87 -4.59 9.18
CA TYR A 14 -21.44 -3.34 9.67
C TYR A 14 -21.44 -3.28 11.20
N GLY A 15 -21.86 -4.37 11.88
CA GLY A 15 -21.82 -4.48 13.34
C GLY A 15 -20.41 -4.26 13.91
N GLN A 16 -19.40 -4.89 13.31
CA GLN A 16 -17.99 -4.71 13.71
C GLN A 16 -17.49 -3.27 13.56
N VAL A 17 -18.02 -2.53 12.58
CA VAL A 17 -17.70 -1.10 12.42
C VAL A 17 -18.44 -0.27 13.45
N LYS A 18 -19.72 -0.55 13.70
CA LYS A 18 -20.55 0.14 14.71
C LYS A 18 -20.01 0.00 16.13
N GLU A 19 -19.44 -1.15 16.48
CA GLU A 19 -18.74 -1.35 17.76
C GLU A 19 -17.65 -0.29 18.01
N LYS A 20 -16.99 0.18 16.95
CA LYS A 20 -15.95 1.22 17.00
C LYS A 20 -16.48 2.63 16.72
N ARG A 21 -17.70 2.73 16.20
CA ARG A 21 -18.36 3.96 15.75
C ARG A 21 -19.80 3.96 16.23
N SER A 22 -19.98 4.19 17.53
CA SER A 22 -21.27 4.05 18.21
C SER A 22 -22.37 4.99 17.70
N TYR A 23 -22.01 6.06 16.98
CA TYR A 23 -22.96 6.96 16.32
C TYR A 23 -23.63 6.35 15.08
N LEU A 24 -23.12 5.24 14.56
CA LEU A 24 -23.74 4.58 13.41
C LEU A 24 -25.10 3.99 13.82
N PRO A 25 -26.16 4.19 13.00
CA PRO A 25 -27.49 3.68 13.28
C PRO A 25 -27.54 2.15 13.26
N GLU A 26 -28.65 1.55 13.68
CA GLU A 26 -28.85 0.10 13.51
C GLU A 26 -28.84 -0.29 12.02
N TRP A 27 -28.41 -1.52 11.73
CA TRP A 27 -28.26 -2.03 10.37
C TRP A 27 -29.51 -1.83 9.50
N GLU A 28 -30.69 -2.12 10.06
CA GLU A 28 -31.98 -1.97 9.37
C GLU A 28 -32.28 -0.53 8.97
N VAL A 29 -31.86 0.43 9.80
CA VAL A 29 -32.02 1.87 9.52
C VAL A 29 -30.97 2.30 8.50
N ALA A 30 -29.71 1.90 8.68
CA ALA A 30 -28.59 2.23 7.80
C ALA A 30 -28.85 1.85 6.34
N MET A 31 -29.42 0.66 6.13
CA MET A 31 -29.77 0.13 4.81
C MET A 31 -30.77 1.01 4.04
N ASN A 32 -31.56 1.81 4.74
CA ASN A 32 -32.60 2.67 4.15
C ASN A 32 -32.19 4.15 4.06
N MET A 33 -31.07 4.55 4.67
CA MET A 33 -30.64 5.96 4.70
C MET A 33 -29.89 6.41 3.44
N GLY A 34 -29.25 5.47 2.71
CA GLY A 34 -28.43 5.76 1.53
C GLY A 34 -27.07 6.40 1.86
N VAL A 35 -27.06 7.48 2.63
CA VAL A 35 -25.85 8.18 3.09
C VAL A 35 -25.90 8.35 4.61
N ILE A 36 -24.77 8.07 5.27
CA ILE A 36 -24.57 8.33 6.70
C ILE A 36 -23.35 9.24 6.80
N ASP A 37 -23.53 10.41 7.42
CA ASP A 37 -22.43 11.33 7.66
C ASP A 37 -21.44 10.73 8.66
N GLN A 38 -20.15 10.80 8.34
CA GLN A 38 -19.11 10.32 9.23
C GLN A 38 -18.78 11.43 10.21
N GLN A 39 -18.82 11.14 11.51
CA GLN A 39 -18.32 12.10 12.47
C GLN A 39 -16.82 12.35 12.19
N GLY A 40 -16.45 13.62 12.08
CA GLY A 40 -15.09 14.04 11.82
C GLY A 40 -14.12 13.51 12.89
N THR A 41 -12.88 13.26 12.48
CA THR A 41 -11.79 12.97 13.41
C THR A 41 -11.52 14.20 14.27
N ARG A 42 -11.25 14.01 15.56
CA ARG A 42 -10.79 15.11 16.41
C ARG A 42 -9.36 15.47 16.00
N ASP A 43 -8.97 16.73 16.20
CA ASP A 43 -7.61 17.18 15.88
C ASP A 43 -6.53 16.37 16.62
N GLU A 44 -6.82 16.00 17.87
CA GLU A 44 -5.97 15.14 18.70
C GLU A 44 -5.77 13.72 18.12
N ASP A 45 -6.77 13.19 17.39
CA ASP A 45 -6.68 11.89 16.72
C ASP A 45 -5.86 11.97 15.41
N SER A 46 -5.50 13.17 14.95
CA SER A 46 -4.81 13.40 13.67
C SER A 46 -3.28 13.40 13.79
N ILE A 47 -2.75 13.40 15.01
CA ILE A 47 -1.30 13.40 15.26
C ILE A 47 -0.80 11.95 15.38
N ILE A 48 -0.29 11.43 14.25
CA ILE A 48 0.28 10.09 14.19
C ILE A 48 1.39 9.92 15.25
N LEU A 49 1.30 8.85 16.03
CA LEU A 49 2.25 8.48 17.10
C LEU A 49 2.36 9.48 18.27
N ALA A 50 1.37 10.35 18.48
CA ALA A 50 1.37 11.30 19.61
C ALA A 50 1.56 10.60 20.96
N ASP A 51 0.76 9.56 21.23
CA ASP A 51 0.80 8.82 22.50
C ASP A 51 2.15 8.11 22.69
N PHE A 52 2.65 7.42 21.66
CA PHE A 52 3.97 6.78 21.70
C PHE A 52 5.09 7.80 21.94
N ARG A 53 4.99 9.01 21.37
CA ARG A 53 5.94 10.09 21.61
C ARG A 53 5.83 10.62 23.04
N HIS A 54 4.62 10.68 23.60
CA HIS A 54 4.39 11.17 24.95
C HIS A 54 4.88 10.18 26.01
N ASP A 55 4.48 8.91 25.90
CA ASP A 55 4.91 7.82 26.78
C ASP A 55 5.05 6.50 25.99
N PRO A 56 6.26 6.15 25.53
CA PRO A 56 6.49 4.95 24.75
C PRO A 56 6.39 3.66 25.57
N VAL A 57 6.38 3.73 26.90
CA VAL A 57 6.22 2.56 27.78
C VAL A 57 4.74 2.25 27.97
N ALA A 58 3.90 3.28 28.18
CA ALA A 58 2.46 3.14 28.29
C ALA A 58 1.78 2.91 26.92
N SER A 59 2.37 3.41 25.84
CA SER A 59 1.83 3.31 24.48
C SER A 59 2.83 2.68 23.50
N PRO A 60 3.28 1.43 23.72
CA PRO A 60 4.27 0.78 22.87
C PRO A 60 3.73 0.51 21.45
N LEU A 61 4.64 0.48 20.48
CA LEU A 61 4.29 0.06 19.11
C LEU A 61 4.04 -1.45 19.04
N THR A 62 3.46 -1.92 17.93
CA THR A 62 3.19 -3.34 17.67
C THR A 62 4.43 -4.13 17.23
N THR A 63 5.61 -3.54 17.30
CA THR A 63 6.89 -4.21 17.03
C THR A 63 7.28 -5.10 18.22
N PRO A 64 8.14 -6.13 18.03
CA PRO A 64 8.55 -7.02 19.11
C PRO A 64 9.16 -6.28 20.32
N SER A 65 9.91 -5.21 20.08
CA SER A 65 10.51 -4.39 21.16
C SER A 65 9.59 -3.30 21.72
N GLY A 66 8.41 -3.09 21.13
CA GLY A 66 7.54 -1.95 21.43
C GLY A 66 8.05 -0.60 20.92
N LYS A 67 9.14 -0.58 20.14
CA LYS A 67 9.85 0.64 19.67
C LYS A 67 9.88 0.74 18.15
N ILE A 68 10.35 1.89 17.66
CA ILE A 68 10.80 2.01 16.26
C ILE A 68 12.13 1.25 16.14
N GLU A 69 12.14 0.16 15.38
CA GLU A 69 13.29 -0.73 15.23
C GLU A 69 14.18 -0.30 14.07
N ILE A 70 15.29 0.39 14.37
CA ILE A 70 16.34 0.69 13.38
C ILE A 70 17.03 -0.61 12.92
N TYR A 71 17.26 -1.52 13.86
CA TYR A 71 17.66 -2.89 13.61
C TYR A 71 16.47 -3.80 13.92
N SER A 72 15.99 -4.56 12.93
CA SER A 72 14.91 -5.52 13.10
C SER A 72 15.46 -6.94 13.33
N HIS A 73 15.27 -7.44 14.56
CA HIS A 73 15.61 -8.83 14.87
C HIS A 73 14.77 -9.81 14.07
N THR A 74 13.48 -9.52 13.86
CA THR A 74 12.58 -10.35 13.03
C THR A 74 13.10 -10.50 11.61
N LEU A 75 13.54 -9.42 10.96
CA LEU A 75 14.12 -9.50 9.62
C LEU A 75 15.44 -10.28 9.61
N ALA A 76 16.27 -10.14 10.65
CA ALA A 76 17.51 -10.90 10.79
C ALA A 76 17.27 -12.42 10.89
N GLU A 77 16.22 -12.85 11.60
CA GLU A 77 15.86 -14.26 11.69
C GLU A 77 15.24 -14.78 10.39
N LEU A 78 14.37 -13.98 9.74
CA LEU A 78 13.83 -14.32 8.42
C LEU A 78 14.94 -14.53 7.39
N ALA A 79 15.95 -13.68 7.37
CA ALA A 79 17.09 -13.79 6.47
C ALA A 79 17.90 -15.09 6.64
N LYS A 80 17.89 -15.69 7.83
CA LYS A 80 18.53 -16.99 8.11
C LYS A 80 17.63 -18.18 7.75
N ALA A 81 16.33 -18.01 7.94
CA ALA A 81 15.36 -19.09 7.79
C ALA A 81 14.90 -19.28 6.35
N TRP A 82 14.89 -18.22 5.55
CA TRP A 82 14.38 -18.25 4.18
C TRP A 82 15.49 -18.53 3.17
N THR A 83 15.23 -19.45 2.25
CA THR A 83 16.06 -19.63 1.05
C THR A 83 15.65 -18.59 0.02
N LEU A 84 16.54 -17.63 -0.24
CA LEU A 84 16.32 -16.56 -1.20
C LEU A 84 16.95 -16.87 -2.56
N PRO A 85 16.42 -16.31 -3.66
CA PRO A 85 17.10 -16.31 -4.95
C PRO A 85 18.53 -15.73 -4.85
N GLU A 86 19.39 -16.13 -5.78
CA GLU A 86 20.75 -15.58 -5.85
C GLU A 86 20.72 -14.06 -6.02
N GLY A 87 21.43 -13.34 -5.15
CA GLY A 87 21.49 -11.88 -5.14
C GLY A 87 20.45 -11.19 -4.24
N ASP A 88 19.38 -11.88 -3.86
CA ASP A 88 18.35 -11.34 -2.97
C ASP A 88 18.78 -11.38 -1.50
N ARG A 89 18.41 -10.34 -0.75
CA ARG A 89 18.75 -10.19 0.67
C ARG A 89 17.61 -9.56 1.45
N ILE A 90 17.51 -9.94 2.73
CA ILE A 90 16.63 -9.30 3.72
C ILE A 90 17.53 -8.66 4.78
N PRO A 91 17.91 -7.37 4.63
CA PRO A 91 18.79 -6.73 5.59
C PRO A 91 18.03 -6.39 6.88
N ALA A 92 18.68 -6.56 8.02
CA ALA A 92 18.10 -6.23 9.33
C ALA A 92 18.10 -4.71 9.62
N VAL A 93 18.85 -3.94 8.84
CA VAL A 93 18.90 -2.48 8.88
C VAL A 93 18.62 -1.93 7.48
N PRO A 94 18.17 -0.68 7.34
CA PRO A 94 18.09 -0.04 6.04
C PRO A 94 19.47 -0.04 5.34
N GLU A 95 19.55 -0.66 4.16
CA GLU A 95 20.76 -0.81 3.36
C GLU A 95 20.41 -0.61 1.88
N PHE A 96 21.36 -0.09 1.10
CA PHE A 96 21.22 -0.05 -0.35
C PHE A 96 21.50 -1.44 -0.95
N CYS A 97 20.48 -2.09 -1.47
CA CYS A 97 20.60 -3.37 -2.17
C CYS A 97 20.50 -3.17 -3.68
N ILE A 98 21.53 -3.55 -4.42
CA ILE A 98 21.54 -3.47 -5.88
C ILE A 98 20.70 -4.63 -6.44
N VAL A 99 19.64 -4.29 -7.18
CA VAL A 99 18.84 -5.27 -7.90
C VAL A 99 19.47 -5.62 -9.26
N THR A 100 19.19 -6.82 -9.76
CA THR A 100 19.75 -7.35 -11.02
C THR A 100 19.55 -6.42 -12.21
N GLU A 101 18.38 -5.79 -12.32
CA GLU A 101 18.02 -4.89 -13.43
C GLU A 101 18.33 -3.40 -13.15
N SER A 102 19.16 -3.13 -12.13
CA SER A 102 19.59 -1.77 -11.82
C SER A 102 20.37 -1.14 -12.97
N HIS A 103 20.24 0.18 -13.14
CA HIS A 103 21.08 1.00 -14.02
C HIS A 103 22.60 0.91 -13.70
N LEU A 104 22.95 0.35 -12.53
CA LEU A 104 24.33 0.04 -12.13
C LEU A 104 24.88 -1.23 -12.81
N ASN A 105 24.02 -2.12 -13.30
CA ASN A 105 24.44 -3.32 -14.03
C ASN A 105 24.84 -2.97 -15.47
N LYS A 106 26.10 -2.55 -15.66
CA LYS A 106 26.59 -2.04 -16.95
C LYS A 106 26.54 -3.06 -18.09
N SER A 107 26.71 -4.35 -17.76
CA SER A 107 26.57 -5.43 -18.75
C SER A 107 25.13 -5.53 -19.27
N LEU A 108 24.16 -5.51 -18.35
CA LEU A 108 22.75 -5.58 -18.74
C LEU A 108 22.28 -4.30 -19.41
N THR A 109 22.68 -3.11 -18.93
CA THR A 109 22.31 -1.84 -19.57
C THR A 109 22.93 -1.68 -20.96
N ALA A 110 24.05 -2.33 -21.25
CA ALA A 110 24.60 -2.35 -22.61
C ALA A 110 23.69 -3.13 -23.58
N LYS A 111 22.98 -4.15 -23.09
CA LYS A 111 22.01 -4.94 -23.87
C LYS A 111 20.60 -4.32 -23.88
N TYR A 112 20.16 -3.79 -22.74
CA TYR A 112 18.86 -3.16 -22.53
C TYR A 112 19.06 -1.74 -22.01
N PRO A 113 19.22 -0.75 -22.90
CA PRO A 113 19.68 0.59 -22.53
C PRO A 113 18.61 1.50 -21.93
N LEU A 114 17.35 1.06 -21.88
CA LEU A 114 16.23 1.82 -21.33
C LEU A 114 15.63 1.06 -20.15
N GLN A 115 15.39 1.77 -19.05
CA GLN A 115 14.65 1.26 -17.91
C GLN A 115 13.17 1.62 -18.07
N MET A 116 12.29 0.64 -18.01
CA MET A 116 10.84 0.85 -18.03
C MET A 116 10.31 1.01 -16.61
N SER A 117 9.59 2.11 -16.35
CA SER A 117 8.91 2.35 -15.08
C SER A 117 7.41 2.45 -15.30
N GLY A 118 6.63 1.63 -14.61
CA GLY A 118 5.17 1.74 -14.60
C GLY A 118 4.72 2.87 -13.66
N PHE A 119 3.61 3.52 -14.01
CA PHE A 119 2.97 4.53 -13.17
C PHE A 119 1.45 4.37 -13.24
N HIS A 120 0.76 4.88 -12.23
CA HIS A 120 -0.70 4.99 -12.29
C HIS A 120 -1.07 6.16 -13.20
N THR A 121 -1.81 5.87 -14.28
CA THR A 121 -2.34 6.89 -15.18
C THR A 121 -3.59 7.54 -14.61
N LYS A 122 -3.96 8.68 -15.17
CA LYS A 122 -5.21 9.39 -14.86
C LYS A 122 -6.42 8.81 -15.59
N GLY A 123 -6.19 8.04 -16.66
CA GLY A 123 -7.25 7.51 -17.53
C GLY A 123 -8.03 6.34 -16.93
N HIS A 124 -7.47 5.64 -15.95
CA HIS A 124 -8.08 4.46 -15.34
C HIS A 124 -7.58 4.22 -13.91
N THR A 125 -8.33 3.41 -13.14
CA THR A 125 -7.91 2.93 -11.82
C THR A 125 -7.51 1.47 -11.94
N HIS A 126 -6.20 1.22 -12.04
CA HIS A 126 -5.65 -0.09 -12.38
C HIS A 126 -6.18 -0.59 -13.74
N SER A 127 -7.04 -1.61 -13.79
CA SER A 127 -7.70 -2.05 -15.03
C SER A 127 -9.12 -1.52 -15.18
N THR A 128 -9.63 -0.83 -14.15
CA THR A 128 -11.01 -0.34 -14.12
C THR A 128 -11.13 0.91 -14.97
N TYR A 129 -12.17 0.98 -15.79
CA TYR A 129 -12.46 2.03 -16.79
C TYR A 129 -11.61 2.03 -18.05
N ALA A 130 -10.67 1.09 -18.22
CA ALA A 130 -9.92 0.94 -19.47
C ALA A 130 -10.82 0.70 -20.70
N SER A 131 -12.04 0.18 -20.49
CA SER A 131 -13.05 -0.02 -21.55
C SER A 131 -13.85 1.24 -21.92
N VAL A 132 -13.68 2.35 -21.20
CA VAL A 132 -14.37 3.60 -21.48
C VAL A 132 -13.60 4.37 -22.54
N LEU A 133 -14.02 4.23 -23.80
CA LEU A 133 -13.31 4.77 -24.97
C LEU A 133 -13.02 6.27 -24.88
N MET A 134 -13.96 7.05 -24.33
CA MET A 134 -13.77 8.50 -24.14
C MET A 134 -12.61 8.84 -23.19
N LEU A 135 -12.42 8.03 -22.13
CA LEU A 135 -11.29 8.23 -21.21
C LEU A 135 -9.98 7.80 -21.86
N HIS A 136 -10.00 6.71 -22.63
CA HIS A 136 -8.84 6.23 -23.38
C HIS A 136 -8.41 7.25 -24.47
N GLU A 137 -9.35 7.93 -25.11
CA GLU A 137 -9.04 9.00 -26.07
C GLU A 137 -8.45 10.24 -25.37
N ALA A 138 -8.98 10.62 -24.21
CA ALA A 138 -8.50 11.79 -23.47
C ALA A 138 -7.14 11.57 -22.78
N VAL A 139 -6.87 10.35 -22.32
CA VAL A 139 -5.62 9.95 -21.66
C VAL A 139 -5.19 8.60 -22.21
N PRO A 140 -4.55 8.56 -23.39
CA PRO A 140 -4.09 7.32 -24.00
C PRO A 140 -2.98 6.67 -23.17
N ASP A 141 -2.91 5.34 -23.24
CA ASP A 141 -1.76 4.60 -22.72
C ASP A 141 -0.57 4.81 -23.67
N GLU A 142 0.42 5.56 -23.19
CA GLU A 142 1.61 5.95 -23.97
C GLU A 142 2.89 5.57 -23.26
N VAL A 143 3.94 5.33 -24.05
CA VAL A 143 5.31 5.23 -23.54
C VAL A 143 5.95 6.60 -23.61
N TRP A 144 6.33 7.14 -22.46
CA TRP A 144 7.05 8.40 -22.39
C TRP A 144 8.55 8.15 -22.39
N ILE A 145 9.25 8.80 -23.32
CA ILE A 145 10.70 8.71 -23.49
C ILE A 145 11.32 10.10 -23.49
N ASN A 146 12.50 10.24 -22.88
CA ASN A 146 13.23 11.50 -22.92
C ASN A 146 13.63 11.84 -24.37
N PRO A 147 13.52 13.10 -24.83
CA PRO A 147 13.90 13.48 -26.19
C PRO A 147 15.35 13.12 -26.58
N ILE A 148 16.29 13.15 -25.62
CA ILE A 148 17.68 12.75 -25.85
C ILE A 148 17.74 11.28 -26.27
N ASP A 149 17.05 10.42 -25.54
CA ASP A 149 16.98 8.99 -25.84
C ASP A 149 16.18 8.69 -27.10
N ALA A 150 15.11 9.46 -27.36
CA ALA A 150 14.30 9.33 -28.56
C ALA A 150 15.09 9.70 -29.82
N SER A 151 15.95 10.73 -29.75
CA SER A 151 16.66 11.26 -30.93
C SER A 151 17.72 10.33 -31.54
N VAL A 152 18.19 9.35 -30.77
CA VAL A 152 19.26 8.41 -31.17
C VAL A 152 18.71 7.03 -31.54
N ARG A 153 17.38 6.90 -31.66
CA ARG A 153 16.66 5.66 -31.93
C ARG A 153 15.72 5.85 -33.12
#